data_AF-A0A2M9N0V9-F1
#
_entry.id   AF-A0A2M9N0V9-F1
#
_cell.length_a   1.000
_cell.length_b   1.000
_cell.length_c   1.000
_cell.angle_alpha   90.00
_cell.angle_beta   90.00
_cell.angle_gamma   90.00
#
_symmetry.space_group_name_H-M   'P 1'
#
loop_
_entity.id
_entity.type
_entity.pdbx_description
1 polymer ?
#
loop_
_entity_poly.entity_id
_entity_poly.type
_entity_poly.pdbx_seq_one_letter_code
_entity_poly.pdbx_strand_id
1 'polypeptide(L)'
;MQNSKNTESLYGYLFVHFTGEQEDGEQIYFALSQDGLHWKDLNRNQPVLRSVVGEQGVRDPFILRSVDDSCFYLLATDLSIYHRGGWQNSQATITGSRSLIIWESPDLVHWSEPRMVELAPEEAGCAWAPEAIYDEEEGDYLIFWASSRDARAGDGRGMHIYCCKTQDFRTFTPAELYITRGEQRTIIDTTMIKAGDKYFRASCDGQITIETSDRLMGDWKVISTLESLGLTLTGKDVEGPEFFKFNGEEK
;
A
#
# COMPACT_ATOMS: atom_id res chain seq x y z
N MET A 1 -6.90 -19.65 -27.96
CA MET A 1 -7.18 -18.33 -28.58
C MET A 1 -6.24 -17.35 -27.90
N GLN A 2 -5.38 -16.69 -28.66
CA GLN A 2 -4.41 -15.73 -28.11
C GLN A 2 -5.17 -14.49 -27.65
N ASN A 3 -5.11 -14.18 -26.35
CA ASN A 3 -5.51 -12.88 -25.84
C ASN A 3 -4.50 -11.86 -26.37
N SER A 4 -4.89 -11.05 -27.36
CA SER A 4 -4.15 -9.86 -27.72
C SER A 4 -4.30 -8.85 -26.59
N LYS A 5 -3.35 -8.83 -25.64
CA LYS A 5 -3.17 -7.68 -24.76
C LYS A 5 -2.98 -6.46 -25.67
N ASN A 6 -3.85 -5.48 -25.50
CA ASN A 6 -3.88 -4.28 -26.34
C ASN A 6 -2.55 -3.53 -26.13
N THR A 7 -1.67 -3.57 -27.12
CA THR A 7 -0.35 -2.94 -27.09
C THR A 7 -0.44 -1.46 -27.45
N GLU A 8 -1.26 -0.70 -26.72
CA GLU A 8 -1.09 0.75 -26.74
C GLU A 8 0.17 1.07 -25.92
N SER A 9 1.05 1.90 -26.49
CA SER A 9 2.23 2.37 -25.78
C SER A 9 1.80 3.14 -24.53
N LEU A 10 2.20 2.67 -23.35
CA LEU A 10 1.98 3.39 -22.10
C LEU A 10 2.57 4.80 -22.19
N TYR A 11 1.78 5.82 -21.87
CA TYR A 11 2.19 7.22 -21.99
C TYR A 11 3.26 7.61 -20.96
N GLY A 12 3.23 6.99 -19.77
CA GLY A 12 4.09 7.33 -18.65
C GLY A 12 3.69 6.56 -17.39
N TYR A 13 4.02 7.16 -16.24
CA TYR A 13 3.79 6.64 -14.90
C TYR A 13 2.99 7.65 -14.09
N LEU A 14 2.04 7.16 -13.30
CA LEU A 14 1.30 7.95 -12.34
C LEU A 14 1.83 7.60 -10.95
N PHE A 15 2.32 8.60 -10.22
CA PHE A 15 2.65 8.46 -8.82
C PHE A 15 1.51 9.04 -8.00
N VAL A 16 0.99 8.25 -7.08
CA VAL A 16 -0.10 8.62 -6.18
C VAL A 16 0.52 8.78 -4.81
N HIS A 17 0.29 9.92 -4.17
CA HIS A 17 0.95 10.24 -2.90
C HIS A 17 0.11 11.18 -2.04
N PHE A 18 0.58 11.42 -0.82
CA PHE A 18 0.13 12.51 0.05
C PHE A 18 1.31 13.48 0.28
N THR A 19 1.10 14.61 0.96
CA THR A 19 2.12 15.68 1.05
C THR A 19 2.51 16.09 2.48
N GLY A 20 1.92 15.50 3.52
CA GLY A 20 2.36 15.67 4.92
C GLY A 20 1.22 15.99 5.89
N GLU A 21 1.57 16.25 7.15
CA GLU A 21 0.65 16.45 8.29
C GLU A 21 0.02 17.86 8.37
N GLN A 22 -0.45 18.39 7.24
CA GLN A 22 -1.23 19.63 7.17
C GLN A 22 -2.68 19.33 6.79
N GLU A 23 -3.59 20.29 7.01
CA GLU A 23 -5.05 20.13 6.80
C GLU A 23 -5.42 19.45 5.47
N ASP A 24 -4.80 19.88 4.37
CA ASP A 24 -4.99 19.28 3.05
C ASP A 24 -3.88 18.31 2.64
N GLY A 25 -2.84 18.16 3.47
CA GLY A 25 -1.65 17.39 3.16
C GLY A 25 -1.87 15.88 3.22
N GLU A 26 -2.87 15.46 3.99
CA GLU A 26 -3.30 14.08 4.16
C GLU A 26 -4.48 13.81 3.21
N GLN A 27 -4.30 14.13 1.93
CA GLN A 27 -5.24 13.86 0.85
C GLN A 27 -4.48 13.27 -0.34
N ILE A 28 -5.19 12.81 -1.38
CA ILE A 28 -4.54 12.18 -2.53
C ILE A 28 -4.09 13.23 -3.54
N TYR A 29 -2.81 13.19 -3.88
CA TYR A 29 -2.15 13.98 -4.91
C TYR A 29 -1.58 13.05 -5.97
N PHE A 30 -1.48 13.56 -7.20
CA PHE A 30 -0.88 12.83 -8.31
C PHE A 30 0.33 13.59 -8.86
N ALA A 31 1.35 12.84 -9.26
CA ALA A 31 2.44 13.30 -10.09
C ALA A 31 2.59 12.40 -11.32
N LEU A 32 3.07 12.97 -12.42
CA LEU A 32 3.26 12.27 -13.68
C LEU A 32 4.72 12.24 -14.07
N SER A 33 5.19 11.10 -14.55
CA SER A 33 6.51 10.94 -15.15
C SER A 33 6.40 10.27 -16.52
N GLN A 34 7.27 10.65 -17.45
CA GLN A 34 7.39 9.95 -18.74
C GLN A 34 8.49 8.88 -18.70
N ASP A 35 9.45 8.99 -17.79
CA ASP A 35 10.62 8.12 -17.70
C ASP A 35 10.68 7.31 -16.40
N GLY A 36 9.78 7.57 -15.44
CA GLY A 36 9.73 6.92 -14.14
C GLY A 36 10.74 7.47 -13.13
N LEU A 37 11.49 8.51 -13.50
CA LEU A 37 12.57 9.09 -12.69
C LEU A 37 12.34 10.57 -12.39
N HIS A 38 11.74 11.31 -13.31
CA HIS A 38 11.45 12.72 -13.17
C HIS A 38 9.96 12.96 -13.12
N TRP A 39 9.50 13.53 -12.01
CA TRP A 39 8.09 13.67 -11.70
C TRP A 39 7.64 15.13 -11.79
N LYS A 40 6.42 15.33 -12.30
CA LYS A 40 5.76 16.62 -12.32
C LYS A 40 4.41 16.51 -11.61
N ASP A 41 4.25 17.28 -10.56
CA ASP A 41 2.99 17.40 -9.83
C ASP A 41 1.84 17.81 -10.77
N LEU A 42 0.70 17.15 -10.59
CA LEU A 42 -0.54 17.43 -11.30
C LEU A 42 -1.44 18.36 -10.49
N ASN A 43 -2.55 18.77 -11.12
CA ASN A 43 -3.61 19.56 -10.50
C ASN A 43 -3.15 20.84 -9.77
N ARG A 44 -2.03 21.45 -10.23
CA ARG A 44 -1.45 22.66 -9.61
C ARG A 44 -1.14 22.47 -8.12
N ASN A 45 -0.69 21.27 -7.74
CA ASN A 45 -0.31 20.92 -6.38
C ASN A 45 -1.51 21.05 -5.42
N GLN A 46 -2.71 20.74 -5.90
CA GLN A 46 -3.93 20.63 -5.09
C GLN A 46 -4.39 19.16 -5.05
N PRO A 47 -5.04 18.73 -3.95
CA PRO A 47 -5.59 17.38 -3.85
C PRO A 47 -6.45 17.03 -5.06
N VAL A 48 -6.25 15.84 -5.61
CA VAL A 48 -7.06 15.25 -6.68
C VAL A 48 -8.28 14.55 -6.09
N LEU A 49 -8.07 13.74 -5.04
CA LEU A 49 -9.14 13.08 -4.28
C LEU A 49 -9.09 13.51 -2.83
N ARG A 50 -10.28 13.65 -2.23
CA ARG A 50 -10.45 13.97 -0.82
C ARG A 50 -11.25 12.89 -0.13
N SER A 51 -10.82 12.48 1.06
CA SER A 51 -11.65 11.65 1.92
C SER A 51 -12.59 12.53 2.75
N VAL A 52 -13.89 12.28 2.61
CA VAL A 52 -14.94 12.92 3.42
C VAL A 52 -15.57 11.96 4.43
N VAL A 53 -14.95 10.79 4.60
CA VAL A 53 -15.37 9.70 5.48
C VAL A 53 -14.25 9.37 6.46
N GLY A 54 -14.57 8.60 7.50
CA GLY A 54 -13.57 8.13 8.48
C GLY A 54 -12.89 9.29 9.20
N GLU A 55 -11.57 9.24 9.26
CA GLU A 55 -10.73 10.27 9.87
C GLU A 55 -10.57 11.52 8.99
N GLN A 56 -11.09 11.50 7.75
CA GLN A 56 -11.03 12.59 6.76
C GLN A 56 -9.61 12.99 6.33
N GLY A 57 -8.61 12.18 6.68
CA GLY A 57 -7.28 12.19 6.08
C GLY A 57 -6.97 10.83 5.48
N VAL A 58 -6.15 10.82 4.44
CA VAL A 58 -5.64 9.60 3.82
C VAL A 58 -4.15 9.66 3.57
N ARG A 59 -3.50 8.52 3.78
CA ARG A 59 -2.05 8.35 3.70
C ARG A 59 -1.70 7.06 2.98
N ASP A 60 -0.43 6.95 2.59
CA ASP A 60 0.19 5.73 2.06
C ASP A 60 -0.64 5.08 0.93
N PRO A 61 -0.97 5.82 -0.14
CA PRO A 61 -1.87 5.33 -1.15
C PRO A 61 -1.20 4.33 -2.10
N PHE A 62 -1.96 3.33 -2.52
CA PHE A 62 -1.57 2.36 -3.54
C PHE A 62 -2.59 2.30 -4.66
N ILE A 63 -2.12 2.29 -5.91
CA ILE A 63 -2.98 2.20 -7.08
C ILE A 63 -2.64 0.97 -7.92
N LEU A 64 -3.69 0.27 -8.37
CA LEU A 64 -3.54 -0.82 -9.33
C LEU A 64 -4.63 -0.77 -10.41
N ARG A 65 -4.31 -1.35 -11.55
CA ARG A 65 -5.29 -1.67 -12.60
C ARG A 65 -5.85 -3.07 -12.34
N SER A 66 -7.16 -3.24 -12.57
CA SER A 66 -7.79 -4.55 -12.51
C SER A 66 -7.24 -5.48 -13.59
N VAL A 67 -7.29 -6.79 -13.34
CA VAL A 67 -6.71 -7.83 -14.21
C VAL A 67 -7.46 -7.93 -15.55
N ASP A 68 -8.73 -7.52 -15.56
CA ASP A 68 -9.59 -7.44 -16.73
C ASP A 68 -9.54 -6.08 -17.44
N ASP A 69 -8.64 -5.18 -17.01
CA ASP A 69 -8.44 -3.83 -17.54
C ASP A 69 -9.69 -2.91 -17.47
N SER A 70 -10.71 -3.28 -16.69
CA SER A 70 -11.97 -2.54 -16.61
C SER A 70 -11.96 -1.35 -15.63
N CYS A 71 -11.08 -1.37 -14.63
CA CYS A 71 -11.05 -0.39 -13.55
C CYS A 71 -9.64 -0.18 -12.99
N PHE A 72 -9.44 0.96 -12.35
CA PHE A 72 -8.35 1.24 -11.43
C PHE A 72 -8.91 1.29 -10.01
N TYR A 73 -8.20 0.67 -9.08
CA TYR A 73 -8.49 0.74 -7.66
C TYR A 73 -7.39 1.53 -6.97
N LEU A 74 -7.77 2.46 -6.10
CA LEU A 74 -6.86 3.20 -5.23
C LEU A 74 -7.22 2.87 -3.78
N LEU A 75 -6.27 2.34 -3.04
CA LEU A 75 -6.35 2.01 -1.62
C LEU A 75 -5.56 3.06 -0.85
N ALA A 76 -6.01 3.42 0.35
CA ALA A 76 -5.25 4.30 1.25
C ALA A 76 -5.56 4.01 2.71
N THR A 77 -4.62 4.36 3.59
CA THR A 77 -4.82 4.42 5.03
C THR A 77 -5.90 5.45 5.37
N ASP A 78 -6.90 5.13 6.19
CA ASP A 78 -7.81 6.11 6.81
C ASP A 78 -7.17 6.73 8.06
N LEU A 79 -6.52 7.88 7.92
CA LEU A 79 -5.77 8.52 9.01
C LEU A 79 -5.57 10.01 8.76
N SER A 80 -5.92 10.83 9.75
CA SER A 80 -5.45 12.22 9.80
C SER A 80 -4.64 12.50 11.06
N ILE A 81 -3.32 12.56 10.92
CA ILE A 81 -2.44 13.01 12.01
C ILE A 81 -2.70 14.47 12.36
N TYR A 82 -3.04 15.31 11.38
CA TYR A 82 -3.39 16.71 11.60
C TYR A 82 -4.60 16.83 12.56
N HIS A 83 -5.73 16.21 12.23
CA HIS A 83 -6.94 16.28 13.06
C HIS A 83 -6.79 15.54 14.39
N ARG A 84 -5.87 14.58 14.47
CA ARG A 84 -5.50 13.91 15.71
C ARG A 84 -4.52 14.70 16.59
N GLY A 85 -4.17 15.93 16.22
CA GLY A 85 -3.35 16.82 17.03
C GLY A 85 -1.84 16.55 16.93
N GLY A 86 -1.40 15.94 15.83
CA GLY A 86 0.00 15.60 15.56
C GLY A 86 0.42 14.24 16.11
N TRP A 87 1.55 13.73 15.61
CA TRP A 87 2.06 12.39 15.93
C TRP A 87 2.14 12.11 17.44
N GLN A 88 2.60 13.09 18.23
CA GLN A 88 2.76 12.97 19.69
C GLN A 88 1.43 12.72 20.43
N ASN A 89 0.31 13.22 19.91
CA ASN A 89 -1.01 13.11 20.53
C ASN A 89 -1.88 12.04 19.86
N SER A 90 -1.46 11.55 18.69
CA SER A 90 -2.31 10.75 17.82
C SER A 90 -2.77 9.43 18.44
N GLN A 91 -1.88 8.70 19.12
CA GLN A 91 -2.15 7.30 19.52
C GLN A 91 -2.71 6.47 18.34
N ALA A 92 -2.29 6.79 17.11
CA ALA A 92 -2.93 6.28 15.90
C ALA A 92 -2.70 4.78 15.68
N THR A 93 -1.68 4.19 16.31
CA THR A 93 -1.49 2.72 16.35
C THR A 93 -2.32 2.03 17.42
N ILE A 94 -3.03 2.76 18.28
CA ILE A 94 -3.80 2.20 19.39
C ILE A 94 -5.30 2.44 19.21
N THR A 95 -5.65 3.65 18.76
CA THR A 95 -7.02 4.15 18.65
C THR A 95 -7.32 4.68 17.24
N GLY A 96 -6.53 4.28 16.25
CA GLY A 96 -6.72 4.71 14.87
C GLY A 96 -7.82 3.92 14.16
N SER A 97 -8.10 4.33 12.92
CA SER A 97 -9.01 3.60 12.05
C SER A 97 -8.49 2.21 11.71
N ARG A 98 -9.37 1.22 11.78
CA ARG A 98 -9.17 -0.16 11.30
C ARG A 98 -9.60 -0.35 9.84
N SER A 99 -9.87 0.76 9.16
CA SER A 99 -10.42 0.78 7.81
C SER A 99 -9.41 1.27 6.79
N LEU A 100 -9.60 0.81 5.56
CA LEU A 100 -9.00 1.39 4.37
C LEU A 100 -10.01 2.28 3.65
N ILE A 101 -9.53 3.30 2.95
CA ILE A 101 -10.35 4.05 1.99
C ILE A 101 -10.06 3.54 0.58
N ILE A 102 -11.12 3.25 -0.17
CA ILE A 102 -11.06 2.72 -1.52
C ILE A 102 -11.77 3.68 -2.48
N TRP A 103 -11.09 4.01 -3.58
CA TRP A 103 -11.69 4.64 -4.75
C TRP A 103 -11.59 3.74 -5.98
N GLU A 104 -12.52 3.93 -6.90
CA GLU A 104 -12.62 3.21 -8.17
C GLU A 104 -12.66 4.23 -9.31
N SER A 105 -11.93 3.97 -10.41
CA SER A 105 -11.98 4.80 -11.61
C SER A 105 -11.86 3.96 -12.87
N PRO A 106 -12.70 4.17 -13.91
CA PRO A 106 -12.53 3.48 -15.18
C PRO A 106 -11.38 4.06 -16.04
N ASP A 107 -10.90 5.27 -15.76
CA ASP A 107 -10.04 6.02 -16.68
C ASP A 107 -9.00 6.94 -16.02
N LEU A 108 -8.82 6.86 -14.71
CA LEU A 108 -7.96 7.72 -13.87
C LEU A 108 -8.39 9.20 -13.80
N VAL A 109 -9.50 9.58 -14.43
CA VAL A 109 -10.02 10.95 -14.46
C VAL A 109 -11.32 11.06 -13.66
N HIS A 110 -12.25 10.13 -13.88
CA HIS A 110 -13.52 10.06 -13.19
C HIS A 110 -13.40 9.06 -12.04
N TRP A 111 -13.53 9.55 -10.82
CA TRP A 111 -13.39 8.73 -9.62
C TRP A 111 -14.73 8.58 -8.90
N SER A 112 -14.93 7.43 -8.26
CA SER A 112 -16.05 7.22 -7.34
C SER A 112 -15.95 8.15 -6.12
N GLU A 113 -17.01 8.19 -5.32
CA GLU A 113 -16.90 8.66 -3.94
C GLU A 113 -15.99 7.71 -3.12
N PRO A 114 -15.33 8.19 -2.04
CA PRO A 114 -14.54 7.34 -1.16
C PRO A 114 -15.41 6.31 -0.46
N ARG A 115 -14.97 5.05 -0.46
CA ARG A 115 -15.59 3.98 0.32
C ARG A 115 -14.67 3.54 1.45
N MET A 116 -15.15 3.66 2.68
CA MET A 116 -14.47 3.13 3.85
C MET A 116 -14.79 1.65 4.04
N VAL A 117 -13.77 0.83 4.22
CA VAL A 117 -13.89 -0.63 4.42
C VAL A 117 -13.08 -1.04 5.65
N GLU A 118 -13.77 -1.51 6.68
CA GLU A 118 -13.11 -2.05 7.87
C GLU A 118 -12.57 -3.46 7.58
N LEU A 119 -11.25 -3.62 7.65
CA LEU A 119 -10.57 -4.89 7.35
C LEU A 119 -9.72 -5.40 8.52
N ALA A 120 -9.11 -4.51 9.31
CA ALA A 120 -8.26 -4.96 10.39
C ALA A 120 -9.06 -5.65 11.50
N PRO A 121 -8.49 -6.71 12.11
CA PRO A 121 -9.13 -7.45 13.20
C PRO A 121 -9.62 -6.55 14.33
N GLU A 122 -10.60 -7.02 15.08
CA GLU A 122 -11.24 -6.23 16.13
C GLU A 122 -10.24 -5.74 17.22
N GLU A 123 -9.25 -6.57 17.53
CA GLU A 123 -8.19 -6.30 18.50
C GLU A 123 -7.07 -5.37 18.00
N ALA A 124 -7.02 -5.11 16.69
CA ALA A 124 -6.02 -4.23 16.10
C ALA A 124 -6.28 -2.75 16.45
N GLY A 125 -5.23 -1.95 16.46
CA GLY A 125 -5.35 -0.51 16.73
C GLY A 125 -5.40 0.36 15.48
N CYS A 126 -5.11 -0.21 14.30
CA CYS A 126 -5.12 0.51 13.02
C CYS A 126 -5.06 -0.41 11.79
N ALA A 127 -5.23 0.13 10.57
CA ALA A 127 -4.93 -0.49 9.28
C ALA A 127 -4.18 0.49 8.35
N TRP A 128 -2.88 0.29 8.12
CA TRP A 128 -1.99 1.26 7.48
C TRP A 128 -1.26 0.71 6.25
N ALA A 129 -0.87 1.60 5.33
CA ALA A 129 -0.06 1.34 4.14
C ALA A 129 -0.54 0.11 3.35
N PRO A 130 -1.79 0.12 2.85
CA PRO A 130 -2.31 -1.00 2.10
C PRO A 130 -1.69 -1.09 0.71
N GLU A 131 -1.34 -2.29 0.28
CA GLU A 131 -1.09 -2.61 -1.12
C GLU A 131 -1.87 -3.86 -1.54
N ALA A 132 -1.92 -4.12 -2.85
CA ALA A 132 -2.56 -5.31 -3.39
C ALA A 132 -1.79 -5.90 -4.58
N ILE A 133 -1.82 -7.22 -4.69
CA ILE A 133 -1.25 -7.95 -5.82
C ILE A 133 -2.20 -9.05 -6.28
N TYR A 134 -2.33 -9.22 -7.59
CA TYR A 134 -3.17 -10.28 -8.16
C TYR A 134 -2.45 -11.63 -8.11
N ASP A 135 -3.10 -12.63 -7.52
CA ASP A 135 -2.68 -14.02 -7.51
C ASP A 135 -3.26 -14.73 -8.73
N GLU A 136 -2.41 -14.99 -9.73
CA GLU A 136 -2.82 -15.70 -10.95
C GLU A 136 -3.17 -17.18 -10.69
N GLU A 137 -2.64 -17.81 -9.64
CA GLU A 137 -2.94 -19.21 -9.30
C GLU A 137 -4.34 -19.34 -8.69
N GLU A 138 -4.71 -18.40 -7.82
CA GLU A 138 -5.96 -18.42 -7.06
C GLU A 138 -7.10 -17.63 -7.73
N GLY A 139 -6.77 -16.70 -8.62
CA GLY A 139 -7.76 -15.87 -9.32
C GLY A 139 -8.39 -14.79 -8.43
N ASP A 140 -7.64 -14.30 -7.44
CA ASP A 140 -8.03 -13.24 -6.52
C ASP A 140 -6.88 -12.25 -6.27
N TYR A 141 -7.19 -11.11 -5.67
CA TYR A 141 -6.22 -10.15 -5.17
C TYR A 141 -5.89 -10.45 -3.71
N LEU A 142 -4.61 -10.55 -3.40
CA LEU A 142 -4.12 -10.47 -2.02
C LEU A 142 -3.93 -8.99 -1.68
N ILE A 143 -4.73 -8.49 -0.73
CA ILE A 143 -4.56 -7.17 -0.12
C ILE A 143 -3.83 -7.36 1.19
N PHE A 144 -2.85 -6.52 1.47
CA PHE A 144 -2.08 -6.57 2.70
C PHE A 144 -1.79 -5.18 3.23
N TRP A 145 -1.69 -5.07 4.56
CA TRP A 145 -1.53 -3.81 5.28
C TRP A 145 -0.87 -4.05 6.63
N ALA A 146 -0.33 -2.99 7.24
CA ALA A 146 0.21 -3.04 8.59
C ALA A 146 -0.85 -2.76 9.65
N SER A 147 -0.90 -3.57 10.70
CA SER A 147 -1.76 -3.35 11.87
C SER A 147 -1.01 -3.64 13.16
N SER A 148 -1.27 -2.83 14.19
CA SER A 148 -0.84 -3.16 15.54
C SER A 148 -1.65 -4.33 16.10
N ARG A 149 -1.02 -5.15 16.96
CA ARG A 149 -1.68 -6.27 17.64
C ARG A 149 -2.01 -5.95 19.09
N ASP A 150 -3.15 -6.48 19.55
CA ASP A 150 -3.60 -6.40 20.95
C ASP A 150 -3.65 -4.96 21.50
N ALA A 151 -3.89 -3.98 20.63
CA ALA A 151 -3.83 -2.57 20.97
C ALA A 151 -4.84 -2.16 22.05
N ARG A 152 -5.96 -2.88 22.16
CA ARG A 152 -7.00 -2.64 23.18
C ARG A 152 -6.50 -2.79 24.62
N ALA A 153 -5.39 -3.50 24.84
CA ALA A 153 -4.78 -3.65 26.17
C ALA A 153 -3.90 -2.45 26.57
N GLY A 154 -3.68 -1.49 25.67
CA GLY A 154 -2.89 -0.28 25.91
C GLY A 154 -1.38 -0.43 25.60
N ASP A 155 -0.91 -1.65 25.34
CA ASP A 155 0.46 -1.98 24.92
C ASP A 155 0.44 -2.71 23.57
N GLY A 156 0.24 -1.96 22.48
CA GLY A 156 0.31 -2.53 21.13
C GLY A 156 1.59 -3.35 20.93
N ARG A 157 1.45 -4.61 20.51
CA ARG A 157 2.57 -5.56 20.37
C ARG A 157 3.30 -5.38 19.04
N GLY A 158 3.79 -4.18 18.77
CA GLY A 158 4.38 -3.80 17.47
C GLY A 158 3.38 -3.85 16.31
N MET A 159 3.86 -3.53 15.10
CA MET A 159 3.08 -3.63 13.86
C MET A 159 3.42 -4.93 13.13
N HIS A 160 2.40 -5.54 12.52
CA HIS A 160 2.54 -6.76 11.72
C HIS A 160 1.78 -6.60 10.41
N ILE A 161 2.17 -7.35 9.39
CA ILE A 161 1.44 -7.34 8.12
C ILE A 161 0.31 -8.35 8.20
N TYR A 162 -0.89 -7.86 7.96
CA TYR A 162 -2.10 -8.65 7.77
C TYR A 162 -2.45 -8.73 6.30
N CYS A 163 -3.24 -9.72 5.91
CA CYS A 163 -3.76 -9.83 4.57
C CYS A 163 -5.21 -10.32 4.54
N CYS A 164 -5.87 -10.09 3.41
CA CYS A 164 -7.13 -10.73 3.04
C CYS A 164 -7.20 -10.87 1.52
N LYS A 165 -8.18 -11.63 1.02
CA LYS A 165 -8.41 -11.86 -0.40
C LYS A 165 -9.69 -11.17 -0.87
N THR A 166 -9.70 -10.69 -2.11
CA THR A 166 -10.89 -10.15 -2.78
C THR A 166 -10.84 -10.40 -4.28
N GLN A 167 -11.99 -10.47 -4.94
CA GLN A 167 -12.06 -10.50 -6.41
C GLN A 167 -12.48 -9.14 -7.00
N ASP A 168 -13.11 -8.28 -6.20
CA ASP A 168 -13.86 -7.11 -6.66
C ASP A 168 -13.64 -5.85 -5.80
N PHE A 169 -12.77 -5.92 -4.80
CA PHE A 169 -12.54 -4.87 -3.80
C PHE A 169 -13.80 -4.46 -3.02
N ARG A 170 -14.87 -5.27 -3.04
CA ARG A 170 -16.13 -5.03 -2.30
C ARG A 170 -16.39 -6.12 -1.28
N THR A 171 -16.06 -7.36 -1.63
CA THR A 171 -16.17 -8.53 -0.77
C THR A 171 -14.78 -9.02 -0.40
N PHE A 172 -14.56 -9.26 0.89
CA PHE A 172 -13.25 -9.61 1.42
C PHE A 172 -13.36 -10.86 2.28
N THR A 173 -12.36 -11.72 2.22
CA THR A 173 -12.20 -12.77 3.23
C THR A 173 -11.85 -12.15 4.59
N PRO A 174 -12.01 -12.89 5.70
CA PRO A 174 -11.46 -12.46 6.98
C PRO A 174 -9.96 -12.17 6.89
N ALA A 175 -9.50 -11.22 7.71
CA ALA A 175 -8.08 -10.87 7.81
C ALA A 175 -7.28 -11.98 8.50
N GLU A 176 -6.07 -12.23 7.99
CA GLU A 176 -5.13 -13.21 8.52
C GLU A 176 -3.76 -12.55 8.75
N LEU A 177 -3.05 -12.97 9.79
CA LEU A 177 -1.67 -12.55 10.01
C LEU A 177 -0.78 -13.12 8.90
N TYR A 178 -0.08 -12.26 8.18
CA TYR A 178 0.68 -12.63 7.00
C TYR A 178 2.20 -12.57 7.21
N ILE A 179 2.71 -11.46 7.78
CA ILE A 179 4.14 -11.29 8.03
C ILE A 179 4.37 -10.78 9.44
N THR A 180 5.26 -11.44 10.18
CA THR A 180 5.70 -11.04 11.51
C THR A 180 7.22 -11.22 11.64
N ARG A 181 7.85 -10.36 12.45
CA ARG A 181 9.25 -10.52 12.88
C ARG A 181 9.36 -11.05 14.31
N GLY A 182 8.28 -11.61 14.83
CA GLY A 182 8.12 -12.01 16.23
C GLY A 182 7.20 -11.05 16.97
N GLU A 183 6.65 -11.50 18.09
CA GLU A 183 5.49 -10.87 18.74
C GLU A 183 5.61 -9.38 19.04
N GLN A 184 6.82 -8.88 19.33
CA GLN A 184 7.05 -7.48 19.74
C GLN A 184 7.76 -6.64 18.68
N ARG A 185 8.06 -7.22 17.50
CA ARG A 185 8.81 -6.53 16.45
C ARG A 185 7.88 -5.94 15.43
N THR A 186 8.21 -4.73 14.99
CA THR A 186 7.49 -3.97 13.98
C THR A 186 7.94 -4.37 12.59
N ILE A 187 6.97 -4.57 11.70
CA ILE A 187 7.12 -4.59 10.25
C ILE A 187 5.98 -3.77 9.63
N ILE A 188 6.31 -2.84 8.74
CA ILE A 188 5.38 -1.94 8.05
C ILE A 188 5.76 -1.80 6.57
N ASP A 189 4.94 -1.09 5.82
CA ASP A 189 5.15 -0.65 4.44
C ASP A 189 5.71 -1.74 3.55
N THR A 190 4.93 -2.81 3.44
CA THR A 190 5.29 -3.88 2.53
C THR A 190 4.90 -3.48 1.12
N THR A 191 5.77 -3.76 0.17
CA THR A 191 5.47 -3.68 -1.26
C THR A 191 5.79 -5.01 -1.92
N MET A 192 5.06 -5.38 -2.98
CA MET A 192 5.26 -6.64 -3.70
C MET A 192 5.23 -6.49 -5.21
N ILE A 193 6.07 -7.28 -5.89
CA ILE A 193 6.07 -7.37 -7.35
C ILE A 193 6.36 -8.78 -7.83
N LYS A 194 5.74 -9.16 -8.95
CA LYS A 194 6.10 -10.38 -9.70
C LYS A 194 7.13 -10.05 -10.78
N ALA A 195 8.29 -10.70 -10.73
CA ALA A 195 9.33 -10.61 -11.76
C ALA A 195 9.76 -12.02 -12.20
N GLY A 196 9.57 -12.32 -13.49
CA GLY A 196 9.63 -13.68 -14.01
C GLY A 196 8.64 -14.61 -13.30
N ASP A 197 9.13 -15.77 -12.87
CA ASP A 197 8.34 -16.81 -12.18
C ASP A 197 8.33 -16.64 -10.64
N LYS A 198 8.83 -15.52 -10.12
CA LYS A 198 8.97 -15.28 -8.68
C LYS A 198 8.30 -14.00 -8.24
N TYR A 199 7.96 -13.98 -6.96
CA TYR A 199 7.53 -12.79 -6.24
C TYR A 199 8.68 -12.24 -5.42
N PHE A 200 8.73 -10.93 -5.32
CA PHE A 200 9.65 -10.17 -4.50
C PHE A 200 8.85 -9.25 -3.60
N ARG A 201 9.29 -9.10 -2.36
CA ARG A 201 8.72 -8.13 -1.43
C ARG A 201 9.82 -7.38 -0.71
N ALA A 202 9.52 -6.14 -0.34
CA ALA A 202 10.35 -5.35 0.55
C ALA A 202 9.47 -4.79 1.66
N SER A 203 10.01 -4.70 2.88
CA SER A 203 9.28 -4.18 4.05
C SER A 203 10.24 -3.43 4.97
N CYS A 204 9.72 -2.41 5.68
CA CYS A 204 10.44 -1.72 6.74
C CYS A 204 10.31 -2.49 8.07
N ASP A 205 11.40 -3.03 8.60
CA ASP A 205 11.43 -3.84 9.83
C ASP A 205 12.61 -3.49 10.77
N GLY A 206 13.01 -2.21 10.74
CA GLY A 206 14.26 -1.71 11.32
C GLY A 206 15.40 -1.61 10.29
N GLN A 207 15.19 -2.20 9.12
CA GLN A 207 15.87 -1.98 7.84
C GLN A 207 14.83 -2.07 6.72
N ILE A 208 15.20 -1.91 5.44
CA ILE A 208 14.41 -2.45 4.33
C ILE A 208 14.92 -3.84 4.02
N THR A 209 14.16 -4.87 4.39
CA THR A 209 14.47 -6.28 4.12
C THR A 209 13.80 -6.71 2.82
N ILE A 210 14.55 -7.36 1.92
CA ILE A 210 14.07 -7.85 0.62
C ILE A 210 14.00 -9.37 0.64
N GLU A 211 12.85 -9.92 0.30
CA GLU A 211 12.56 -11.35 0.31
C GLU A 211 12.03 -11.81 -1.05
N THR A 212 12.18 -13.10 -1.36
CA THR A 212 11.60 -13.72 -2.56
C THR A 212 10.85 -15.00 -2.22
N SER A 213 9.82 -15.32 -3.01
CA SER A 213 9.09 -16.59 -2.97
C SER A 213 8.65 -17.01 -4.37
N ASP A 214 8.33 -18.30 -4.51
CA ASP A 214 7.68 -18.84 -5.71
C ASP A 214 6.16 -18.56 -5.70
N ARG A 215 5.57 -18.29 -4.53
CA ARG A 215 4.13 -18.05 -4.34
C ARG A 215 3.86 -16.97 -3.30
N LEU A 216 2.76 -16.24 -3.45
CA LEU A 216 2.35 -15.21 -2.48
C LEU A 216 2.12 -15.80 -1.10
N MET A 217 1.36 -16.90 -1.02
CA MET A 217 1.09 -17.66 0.21
C MET A 217 2.08 -18.83 0.40
N GLY A 218 3.38 -18.57 0.17
CA GLY A 218 4.45 -19.57 0.26
C GLY A 218 5.55 -19.22 1.27
N ASP A 219 6.63 -19.99 1.23
CA ASP A 219 7.83 -19.72 2.02
C ASP A 219 8.62 -18.56 1.40
N TRP A 220 8.90 -17.54 2.18
CA TRP A 220 9.70 -16.38 1.77
C TRP A 220 11.13 -16.48 2.29
N LYS A 221 12.10 -16.14 1.43
CA LYS A 221 13.52 -16.16 1.76
C LYS A 221 14.12 -14.77 1.63
N VAL A 222 14.83 -14.33 2.67
CA VAL A 222 15.61 -13.08 2.63
C VAL A 222 16.72 -13.23 1.59
N ILE A 223 16.82 -12.27 0.67
CA ILE A 223 17.87 -12.23 -0.36
C ILE A 223 18.77 -11.01 -0.25
N SER A 224 18.28 -9.93 0.36
CA SER A 224 19.03 -8.70 0.54
C SER A 224 18.40 -7.83 1.61
N THR A 225 19.09 -6.75 1.94
CA THR A 225 18.63 -5.64 2.77
C THR A 225 19.18 -4.33 2.18
N LEU A 226 18.63 -3.18 2.55
CA LEU A 226 19.13 -1.88 2.08
C LEU A 226 20.64 -1.70 2.33
N GLU A 227 21.10 -2.05 3.53
CA GLU A 227 22.51 -1.94 3.91
C GLU A 227 23.39 -2.86 3.07
N SER A 228 22.96 -4.09 2.80
CA SER A 228 23.74 -5.04 2.00
C SER A 228 23.85 -4.65 0.52
N LEU A 229 23.01 -3.72 0.04
CA LEU A 229 23.13 -3.13 -1.30
C LEU A 229 24.24 -2.06 -1.39
N GLY A 230 24.87 -1.69 -0.28
CA GLY A 230 25.98 -0.73 -0.26
C GLY A 230 25.57 0.70 -0.60
N LEU A 231 24.28 1.04 -0.46
CA LEU A 231 23.71 2.34 -0.82
C LEU A 231 24.00 3.43 0.23
N THR A 232 24.74 3.13 1.30
CA THR A 232 24.99 4.00 2.46
C THR A 232 23.74 4.46 3.23
N LEU A 233 22.58 3.94 2.86
CA LEU A 233 21.30 4.15 3.53
C LEU A 233 21.00 2.98 4.48
N THR A 234 20.34 3.29 5.59
CA THR A 234 19.82 2.34 6.58
C THR A 234 18.31 2.52 6.74
N GLY A 235 17.63 1.60 7.42
CA GLY A 235 16.21 1.76 7.76
C GLY A 235 15.88 2.91 8.71
N LYS A 236 16.88 3.68 9.17
CA LYS A 236 16.66 4.92 9.92
C LYS A 236 16.55 6.13 9.00
N ASP A 237 17.05 6.02 7.78
CA ASP A 237 17.15 7.13 6.83
C ASP A 237 15.94 7.19 5.90
N VAL A 238 15.32 6.03 5.63
CA VAL A 238 14.21 5.87 4.69
C VAL A 238 13.20 4.84 5.20
N GLU A 239 11.97 5.00 4.73
CA GLU A 239 10.78 4.17 4.96
C GLU A 239 10.01 4.06 3.63
N GLY A 240 8.98 3.21 3.52
CA GLY A 240 8.12 3.12 2.34
C GLY A 240 8.83 2.63 1.07
N PRO A 241 9.34 1.38 1.03
CA PRO A 241 9.88 0.84 -0.20
C PRO A 241 8.78 0.71 -1.26
N GLU A 242 9.12 0.97 -2.52
CA GLU A 242 8.21 0.80 -3.65
C GLU A 242 8.86 -0.03 -4.77
N PHE A 243 8.07 -0.92 -5.38
CA PHE A 243 8.46 -1.64 -6.59
C PHE A 243 7.53 -1.30 -7.74
N PHE A 244 8.11 -0.95 -8.90
CA PHE A 244 7.39 -0.80 -10.16
C PHE A 244 8.27 -1.21 -11.33
N LYS A 245 7.66 -1.55 -12.47
CA LYS A 245 8.37 -1.88 -13.72
C LYS A 245 8.51 -0.64 -14.58
N PHE A 246 9.67 -0.47 -15.21
CA PHE A 246 9.81 0.50 -16.28
C PHE A 246 9.05 0.04 -17.53
N ASN A 247 8.28 0.96 -18.12
CA ASN A 247 7.60 0.80 -19.39
C ASN A 247 8.59 0.34 -20.47
N GLY A 248 8.27 -0.77 -21.13
CA GLY A 248 9.13 -1.34 -22.18
C GLY A 248 10.28 -2.22 -21.67
N GLU A 249 10.39 -2.42 -20.36
CA GLU A 249 11.33 -3.37 -19.77
C GLU A 249 10.58 -4.59 -19.19
N GLU A 250 10.95 -5.79 -19.65
CA GLU A 250 10.39 -7.08 -19.19
C GLU A 250 11.19 -7.70 -18.03
N LYS A 251 12.05 -6.91 -17.37
CA LYS A 251 12.99 -7.40 -16.34
C LYS A 251 12.46 -7.22 -14.93
#